data_AF-A0A968AD37-F1
#
_entry.id   AF-A0A968AD37-F1
#
_cell.length_a   1.000
_cell.length_b   1.000
_cell.length_c   1.000
_cell.angle_alpha   90.00
_cell.angle_beta   90.00
_cell.angle_gamma   90.00
#
_symmetry.space_group_name_H-M   'P 1'
#
loop_
_entity.id
_entity.type
_entity.pdbx_description
1 polymer ?
#
loop_
_entity_poly.entity_id
_entity_poly.type
_entity_poly.pdbx_seq_one_letter_code
_entity_poly.pdbx_strand_id
1 'polypeptide(L)'
;ATRKIKSGKLQYRIEEKLKDEFGELASSFNEMAVSLQEQYTKLQQTERLAVVGELAAGMAHEIKNPMAGIKVSMEVLSQDSSLLPEDKEVLLRVINEIDRITNMIKSLLSYARPPKPKMIPM
;
A
#
# COMPACT_ATOMS: atom_id res chain seq x y z
N ALA A 1 -2.83 29.19 23.24
CA ALA A 1 -3.06 28.50 21.95
C ALA A 1 -2.03 27.40 21.69
N THR A 2 -0.74 27.71 21.65
CA THR A 2 0.39 26.79 21.38
C THR A 2 0.41 25.51 22.21
N ARG A 3 0.12 25.56 23.52
CA ARG A 3 0.04 24.33 24.36
C ARG A 3 -1.02 23.32 23.85
N LYS A 4 -2.14 23.80 23.29
CA LYS A 4 -3.21 22.94 22.75
C LYS A 4 -2.78 22.24 21.46
N ILE A 5 -2.08 22.93 20.57
CA ILE A 5 -1.47 22.34 19.36
C ILE A 5 -0.42 21.30 19.76
N LYS A 6 0.47 21.63 20.73
CA LYS A 6 1.47 20.68 21.25
C LYS A 6 0.86 19.40 21.82
N SER A 7 -0.34 19.48 22.41
CA SER A 7 -1.05 18.30 22.93
C SER A 7 -1.88 17.56 21.86
N GLY A 8 -1.69 17.85 20.57
CA GLY A 8 -2.38 17.18 19.47
C GLY A 8 -3.76 17.74 19.10
N LYS A 9 -4.22 18.85 19.70
CA LYS A 9 -5.51 19.48 19.36
C LYS A 9 -5.36 20.41 18.16
N LEU A 10 -5.01 19.85 17.00
CA LEU A 10 -4.68 20.58 15.78
C LEU A 10 -5.85 21.38 15.19
N GLN A 11 -7.09 21.05 15.56
CA GLN A 11 -8.31 21.77 15.19
C GLN A 11 -8.56 23.05 16.01
N TYR A 12 -7.73 23.34 17.02
CA TYR A 12 -7.89 24.56 17.80
C TYR A 12 -7.56 25.80 16.95
N ARG A 13 -8.40 26.83 17.06
CA ARG A 13 -8.20 28.14 16.41
C ARG A 13 -8.28 29.26 17.43
N ILE A 14 -7.57 30.35 17.16
CA ILE A 14 -7.66 31.59 17.91
C ILE A 14 -8.79 32.42 17.30
N GLU A 15 -9.65 33.00 18.13
CA GLU A 15 -10.69 33.94 17.66
C GLU A 15 -10.04 35.25 17.22
N GLU A 16 -10.30 35.66 15.98
CA GLU A 16 -9.81 36.90 15.38
C GLU A 16 -10.77 38.05 15.70
N LYS A 17 -10.65 38.63 16.90
CA LYS A 17 -11.50 39.76 17.34
C LYS A 17 -10.86 41.13 17.11
N LEU A 18 -9.56 41.18 16.88
CA LEU A 18 -8.78 42.41 16.75
C LEU A 18 -8.26 42.54 15.32
N LYS A 19 -8.22 43.77 14.78
CA LYS A 19 -7.68 44.09 13.44
C LYS A 19 -6.28 44.70 13.51
N ASP A 20 -5.59 44.46 14.62
CA ASP A 20 -4.23 44.94 14.90
C ASP A 20 -3.21 43.82 14.66
N GLU A 21 -1.96 44.04 15.07
CA GLU A 21 -0.86 43.10 14.94
C GLU A 21 -1.13 41.76 15.67
N PHE A 22 -1.97 41.76 16.72
CA PHE A 22 -2.39 40.53 17.39
C PHE A 22 -3.42 39.74 16.56
N GLY A 23 -4.25 40.44 15.78
CA GLY A 23 -5.12 39.83 14.78
C GLY A 23 -4.34 39.13 13.67
N GLU A 24 -3.32 39.80 13.12
CA GLU A 24 -2.45 39.23 12.09
C GLU A 24 -1.70 37.99 12.61
N LEU A 25 -1.15 38.05 13.82
CA LEU A 25 -0.51 36.90 14.46
C LEU A 25 -1.49 35.74 14.69
N ALA A 26 -2.74 36.03 15.07
CA ALA A 26 -3.79 35.02 15.24
C ALA A 26 -4.12 34.32 13.91
N SER A 27 -4.20 35.09 12.82
CA SER A 27 -4.40 34.56 11.46
C SER A 27 -3.24 33.65 11.03
N SER A 28 -1.98 34.12 11.13
CA SER A 28 -0.81 33.29 10.79
C SER A 28 -0.71 32.03 11.65
N PHE A 29 -1.10 32.09 12.92
CA PHE A 29 -1.17 30.90 13.78
C PHE A 29 -2.24 29.92 13.29
N ASN A 30 -3.42 30.42 12.92
CA ASN A 30 -4.52 29.60 12.41
C ASN A 30 -4.13 28.92 11.09
N GLU A 31 -3.47 29.63 10.18
CA GLU A 31 -2.93 29.07 8.93
C GLU A 31 -1.89 27.97 9.19
N MET A 32 -0.95 28.21 10.11
CA MET A 32 0.04 27.21 10.52
C MET A 32 -0.65 25.96 11.12
N ALA A 33 -1.68 26.15 11.95
CA ALA A 33 -2.43 25.04 12.54
C ALA A 33 -3.19 24.21 11.48
N VAL A 34 -3.73 24.85 10.44
CA VAL A 34 -4.34 24.17 9.28
C VAL A 34 -3.29 23.33 8.54
N SER A 35 -2.15 23.94 8.19
CA SER A 35 -1.09 23.24 7.46
C SER A 35 -0.55 22.03 8.24
N LEU A 36 -0.32 22.18 9.55
CA LEU A 36 0.07 21.07 10.43
C LEU A 36 -0.97 19.95 10.46
N GLN A 37 -2.26 20.30 10.53
CA GLN A 37 -3.35 19.32 10.52
C GLN A 37 -3.40 18.53 9.21
N GLU A 38 -3.24 19.20 8.08
CA GLU A 38 -3.21 18.57 6.76
C GLU A 38 -2.00 17.63 6.60
N GLN A 39 -0.81 18.09 7.00
CA GLN A 39 0.40 17.27 6.96
C GLN A 39 0.30 16.05 7.88
N TYR A 40 -0.21 16.22 9.09
CA TYR A 40 -0.42 15.12 10.03
C TYR A 40 -1.40 14.08 9.47
N THR A 41 -2.52 14.53 8.90
CA THR A 41 -3.51 13.63 8.27
C THR A 41 -2.90 12.85 7.11
N LYS A 42 -2.12 13.53 6.26
CA LYS A 42 -1.43 12.90 5.12
C LYS A 42 -0.37 11.89 5.58
N LEU A 43 0.38 12.19 6.65
CA LEU A 43 1.32 11.27 7.27
C LEU A 43 0.61 10.01 7.79
N GLN A 44 -0.47 10.17 8.55
CA GLN A 44 -1.25 9.02 9.05
C GLN A 44 -1.80 8.14 7.92
N GLN A 45 -2.28 8.76 6.83
CA GLN A 45 -2.71 8.00 5.65
C GLN A 45 -1.55 7.24 5.00
N THR A 46 -0.37 7.87 4.89
CA THR A 46 0.83 7.25 4.32
C THR A 46 1.31 6.08 5.17
N GLU A 47 1.35 6.22 6.50
CA GLU A 47 1.69 5.13 7.42
C GLU A 47 0.70 3.97 7.31
N ARG A 48 -0.60 4.26 7.27
CA ARG A 48 -1.63 3.23 7.10
C ARG A 48 -1.46 2.48 5.77
N LEU A 49 -1.19 3.19 4.68
CA LEU A 49 -0.94 2.58 3.37
C LEU A 49 0.34 1.73 3.36
N ALA A 50 1.39 2.17 4.07
CA ALA A 50 2.62 1.39 4.20
C ALA A 50 2.37 0.05 4.90
N VAL A 51 1.62 0.06 6.02
CA VAL A 51 1.22 -1.17 6.73
C VAL A 51 0.38 -2.08 5.83
N VAL A 52 -0.60 -1.53 5.12
CA VAL A 52 -1.42 -2.31 4.17
C VAL A 52 -0.55 -2.91 3.06
N GLY A 53 0.43 -2.17 2.55
CA GLY A 53 1.37 -2.66 1.53
C GLY A 53 2.24 -3.80 2.04
N GLU A 54 2.74 -3.73 3.28
CA GLU A 54 3.49 -4.81 3.91
C GLU A 54 2.65 -6.08 4.08
N LEU A 55 1.42 -5.93 4.61
CA LEU A 55 0.49 -7.05 4.75
C LEU A 55 0.14 -7.67 3.39
N ALA A 56 -0.12 -6.86 2.37
CA ALA A 56 -0.40 -7.33 1.02
C ALA A 56 0.78 -8.11 0.42
N ALA A 57 2.01 -7.66 0.66
CA ALA A 57 3.22 -8.37 0.24
C ALA A 57 3.37 -9.73 0.95
N GLY A 58 3.10 -9.78 2.25
CA GLY A 58 3.06 -11.03 3.01
C GLY A 58 2.01 -12.01 2.47
N MET A 59 0.76 -11.55 2.31
CA MET A 59 -0.32 -12.36 1.75
C MET A 59 -0.01 -12.88 0.35
N ALA A 60 0.57 -12.05 -0.51
CA ALA A 60 0.97 -12.46 -1.85
C ALA A 60 2.03 -13.58 -1.82
N HIS A 61 2.97 -13.52 -0.88
CA HIS A 61 3.94 -14.60 -0.69
C HIS A 61 3.23 -15.88 -0.21
N GLU A 62 2.30 -15.77 0.73
CA GLU A 62 1.54 -16.91 1.24
C GLU A 62 0.63 -17.55 0.19
N ILE A 63 0.08 -16.78 -0.75
CA ILE A 63 -0.71 -17.32 -1.88
C ILE A 63 0.19 -17.97 -2.93
N LYS A 64 1.37 -17.40 -3.20
CA LYS A 64 2.32 -17.96 -4.18
C LYS A 64 2.77 -19.37 -3.78
N ASN A 65 2.88 -19.65 -2.49
CA ASN A 65 3.33 -20.95 -1.97
C ASN A 65 2.40 -22.12 -2.36
N PRO A 66 1.09 -22.13 -2.02
CA PRO A 66 0.17 -23.19 -2.43
C PRO A 66 0.00 -23.23 -3.95
N MET A 67 0.04 -22.09 -4.65
CA MET A 67 0.02 -22.07 -6.12
C MET A 67 1.21 -22.83 -6.71
N ALA A 68 2.42 -22.63 -6.19
CA ALA A 68 3.60 -23.38 -6.61
C ALA A 68 3.45 -24.88 -6.32
N GLY A 69 2.93 -25.26 -5.15
CA GLY A 69 2.69 -26.66 -4.81
C GLY A 69 1.66 -27.35 -5.72
N ILE A 70 0.56 -26.66 -6.03
CA ILE A 70 -0.45 -27.17 -6.98
C ILE A 70 0.16 -27.28 -8.37
N LYS A 71 0.92 -26.27 -8.83
CA LYS A 71 1.59 -26.30 -10.13
C LYS A 71 2.51 -27.51 -10.25
N VAL A 72 3.39 -27.74 -9.26
CA VAL A 72 4.30 -28.90 -9.24
C VAL A 72 3.51 -30.21 -9.31
N SER A 73 2.43 -30.31 -8.53
CA SER A 73 1.58 -31.51 -8.54
C SER A 73 0.97 -31.77 -9.93
N MET A 74 0.49 -30.71 -10.59
CA MET A 74 -0.07 -30.79 -11.94
C MET A 74 1.00 -31.08 -13.00
N GLU A 75 2.20 -30.51 -12.87
CA GLU A 75 3.35 -30.78 -13.74
C GLU A 75 3.75 -32.26 -13.66
N VAL A 76 3.83 -32.82 -12.45
CA VAL A 76 4.10 -34.25 -12.24
C VAL A 76 3.02 -35.11 -12.87
N LEU A 77 1.74 -34.79 -12.66
CA LEU A 77 0.64 -35.52 -13.29
C LEU A 77 0.71 -35.45 -14.83
N SER A 78 1.06 -34.29 -15.40
CA SER A 78 1.12 -34.10 -16.85
C SER A 78 2.23 -34.89 -17.56
N GLN A 79 3.19 -35.44 -16.80
CA GLN A 79 4.26 -36.29 -17.29
C GLN A 79 3.86 -37.76 -17.42
N ASP A 80 2.70 -38.17 -16.87
CA ASP A 80 2.22 -39.54 -16.98
C ASP A 80 1.89 -39.90 -18.44
N SER A 81 2.63 -40.89 -18.97
CA SER A 81 2.48 -41.36 -20.36
C SER A 81 1.19 -42.12 -20.61
N SER A 82 0.46 -42.51 -19.57
CA SER A 82 -0.83 -43.20 -19.68
C SER A 82 -2.02 -42.26 -19.92
N LEU A 83 -1.82 -40.94 -19.78
CA LEU A 83 -2.86 -39.94 -19.98
C LEU A 83 -3.31 -39.88 -21.44
N LEU A 84 -4.62 -39.70 -21.63
CA LEU A 84 -5.17 -39.34 -22.93
C LEU A 84 -4.73 -37.92 -23.31
N PRO A 85 -4.60 -37.60 -24.61
CA PRO A 85 -4.23 -36.26 -25.06
C PRO A 85 -5.13 -35.15 -24.51
N GLU A 86 -6.42 -35.42 -24.37
CA GLU A 86 -7.43 -34.48 -23.85
C GLU A 86 -7.19 -34.16 -22.36
N ASP A 87 -6.91 -35.18 -21.54
CA ASP A 87 -6.61 -35.00 -20.12
C ASP A 87 -5.32 -34.21 -19.92
N LYS A 88 -4.31 -34.49 -20.75
CA LYS A 88 -3.05 -33.74 -20.76
C LYS A 88 -3.27 -32.27 -21.11
N GLU A 89 -4.15 -31.98 -22.07
CA GLU A 89 -4.50 -30.61 -22.42
C GLU A 89 -5.18 -29.88 -21.25
N VAL A 90 -6.10 -30.55 -20.54
CA VAL A 90 -6.75 -29.99 -19.34
C VAL A 90 -5.73 -29.63 -18.26
N LEU A 91 -4.78 -30.53 -17.97
CA LEU A 91 -3.72 -30.26 -16.99
C LEU A 91 -2.85 -29.06 -17.39
N LEU A 92 -2.45 -28.97 -18.66
CA LEU A 92 -1.68 -27.84 -19.18
C LEU A 92 -2.46 -26.51 -19.08
N ARG A 93 -3.78 -26.52 -19.32
CA ARG A 93 -4.62 -25.32 -19.12
C ARG A 93 -4.64 -24.88 -17.66
N VAL A 94 -4.74 -25.81 -16.71
CA VAL A 94 -4.69 -25.48 -15.27
C VAL A 94 -3.34 -24.90 -14.88
N ILE A 95 -2.23 -25.48 -15.36
CA ILE A 95 -0.88 -24.96 -15.11
C ILE A 95 -0.76 -23.50 -15.61
N ASN A 96 -1.26 -23.23 -16.81
CA ASN A 96 -1.25 -21.88 -17.39
C ASN A 96 -2.07 -20.87 -16.57
N GLU A 97 -3.22 -21.28 -16.02
CA GLU A 97 -4.02 -20.40 -15.15
C GLU A 97 -3.31 -20.11 -13.82
N ILE A 98 -2.60 -21.09 -13.24
CA ILE A 98 -1.80 -20.87 -12.04
C ILE A 98 -0.68 -19.84 -12.31
N ASP A 99 -0.04 -19.92 -13.49
CA ASP A 99 0.96 -18.93 -13.91
C ASP A 99 0.36 -17.55 -14.12
N ARG A 100 -0.83 -17.48 -14.72
CA ARG A 100 -1.58 -16.23 -14.89
C ARG A 100 -1.91 -15.58 -13.55
N ILE A 101 -2.43 -16.33 -12.59
CA ILE A 101 -2.73 -15.86 -11.23
C ILE A 101 -1.45 -15.37 -10.54
N THR A 102 -0.38 -16.16 -10.61
CA THR A 102 0.91 -15.81 -10.01
C THR A 102 1.46 -14.49 -10.57
N ASN A 103 1.30 -14.26 -11.87
CA ASN A 103 1.72 -13.02 -12.52
C ASN A 103 0.82 -11.83 -12.17
N MET A 104 -0.51 -12.02 -12.06
CA MET A 104 -1.42 -10.97 -11.58
C MET A 104 -1.06 -10.50 -10.18
N ILE A 105 -0.72 -11.41 -9.28
CA ILE A 105 -0.28 -11.09 -7.91
C ILE A 105 1.01 -10.25 -7.93
N LYS A 106 2.00 -10.64 -8.74
CA LYS A 106 3.25 -9.87 -8.90
C LYS A 106 2.97 -8.47 -9.42
N SER A 107 2.12 -8.33 -10.44
CA SER A 107 1.76 -7.03 -11.02
C SER A 107 1.08 -6.14 -10.00
N LEU A 108 0.14 -6.66 -9.22
CA LEU A 108 -0.54 -5.92 -8.15
C LEU A 108 0.44 -5.38 -7.10
N LEU A 109 1.37 -6.24 -6.64
CA LEU A 109 2.42 -5.82 -5.70
C LEU A 109 3.39 -4.78 -6.28
N SER A 110 3.70 -4.89 -7.58
CA SER A 110 4.60 -3.94 -8.24
C SER A 110 3.99 -2.53 -8.30
N TYR A 111 2.67 -2.43 -8.44
CA TYR A 111 1.94 -1.16 -8.45
C TYR A 111 1.78 -0.55 -7.06
N ALA A 112 1.63 -1.40 -6.03
CA ALA A 112 1.48 -0.96 -4.64
C ALA A 112 2.81 -0.53 -3.97
N ARG A 113 3.96 -0.77 -4.62
CA ARG A 113 5.27 -0.43 -4.06
C ARG A 113 5.54 1.08 -4.20
N PRO A 114 5.86 1.81 -3.12
CA PRO A 114 6.23 3.22 -3.24
C PRO A 114 7.48 3.38 -4.13
N PRO A 115 7.55 4.46 -4.94
CA PRO A 115 8.70 4.69 -5.81
C PRO A 115 9.98 4.72 -4.98
N LYS A 116 11.01 4.00 -5.44
CA LYS A 116 12.33 4.00 -4.78
C LYS A 116 12.78 5.47 -4.62
N PRO A 117 13.22 5.89 -3.42
CA PRO A 117 13.78 7.22 -3.24
C PRO A 117 14.90 7.42 -4.25
N LYS A 118 14.79 8.45 -5.11
CA LYS A 118 15.93 8.90 -5.89
C LYS A 118 16.91 9.50 -4.88
N MET A 119 18.00 8.79 -4.60
CA MET A 119 19.13 9.41 -3.91
C MET A 119 19.67 10.48 -4.85
N ILE A 120 19.41 11.74 -4.52
CA ILE A 120 20.11 12.87 -5.13
C ILE A 120 21.45 12.93 -4.38
N PRO A 121 22.59 12.75 -5.06
CA PRO A 121 23.90 12.91 -4.42
C PRO A 121 24.01 14.35 -3.90
N MET A 122 24.50 14.50 -2.66
CA MET A 122 24.99 15.78 -2.14
C MET A 122 26.32 16.15 -2.78
#